data_AF-A0A383DX00-F1
#
_entry.id   AF-A0A383DX00-F1
#
_cell.length_a   1.000
_cell.length_b   1.000
_cell.length_c   1.000
_cell.angle_alpha   90.00
_cell.angle_beta   90.00
_cell.angle_gamma   90.00
#
_symmetry.space_group_name_H-M   'P 1'
#
loop_
_entity.id
_entity.type
_entity.pdbx_description
1 polymer ?
#
loop_
_entity_poly.entity_id
_entity_poly.type
_entity_poly.pdbx_seq_one_letter_code
_entity_poly.pdbx_strand_id
1 'polypeptide(L)'
;YATKENQDATLALIKDGADFAIIVGGYNSSNTSHLVELCEAHMPTYFIRDASELVSSKQIRHLDIHKKTLMDTINWLPEKREGNTIEIILTAGASCPDVLLDEVIRKIISWFPDSVSINRAISSYKDIHENQT
;
A
#
# COMPACT_ATOMS: atom_id res chain seq x y z
N TYR A 1 -13.38 5.90 -17.17
CA TYR A 1 -13.63 6.87 -16.09
C TYR A 1 -12.87 6.42 -14.83
N ALA A 2 -13.17 5.25 -14.27
CA ALA A 2 -12.47 4.68 -13.11
C ALA A 2 -10.92 4.60 -13.19
N THR A 3 -10.35 4.26 -14.35
CA THR A 3 -8.89 4.15 -14.50
C THR A 3 -8.15 5.49 -14.32
N LYS A 4 -8.74 6.59 -14.78
CA LYS A 4 -8.13 7.92 -14.66
C LYS A 4 -8.25 8.44 -13.23
N GLU A 5 -9.40 8.23 -12.59
CA GLU A 5 -9.61 8.62 -11.20
C GLU A 5 -8.64 7.90 -10.24
N ASN A 6 -8.40 6.60 -10.45
CA ASN A 6 -7.41 5.86 -9.65
C ASN A 6 -5.98 6.37 -9.86
N GLN A 7 -5.61 6.72 -11.10
CA GLN A 7 -4.30 7.31 -11.39
C GLN A 7 -4.15 8.70 -10.78
N ASP A 8 -5.15 9.56 -10.92
CA ASP A 8 -5.17 10.91 -10.35
C ASP A 8 -5.09 10.85 -8.81
N ALA A 9 -5.80 9.91 -8.18
CA ALA A 9 -5.73 9.66 -6.74
C ALA A 9 -4.35 9.14 -6.29
N THR A 10 -3.77 8.18 -7.04
CA THR A 10 -2.41 7.71 -6.77
C THR A 10 -1.38 8.83 -6.90
N LEU A 11 -1.51 9.71 -7.90
CA LEU A 11 -0.64 10.87 -8.05
C LEU A 11 -0.77 11.86 -6.90
N ALA A 12 -1.97 12.03 -6.33
CA ALA A 12 -2.16 12.84 -5.13
C ALA A 12 -1.43 12.22 -3.93
N LEU A 13 -1.60 10.92 -3.70
CA LEU A 13 -0.91 10.18 -2.62
C LEU A 13 0.61 10.25 -2.77
N ILE A 14 1.14 10.11 -3.99
CA ILE A 14 2.57 10.25 -4.27
C ILE A 14 3.08 11.65 -3.90
N LYS A 15 2.29 12.71 -4.15
CA LYS A 15 2.66 14.09 -3.82
C LYS A 15 2.67 14.35 -2.31
N ASP A 16 1.74 13.73 -1.57
CA ASP A 16 1.68 13.85 -0.11
C ASP A 16 2.90 13.17 0.56
N GLY A 17 3.45 12.15 -0.10
CA GLY A 17 4.65 11.44 0.33
C GLY A 17 4.35 10.18 1.13
N ALA A 18 5.27 9.21 1.05
CA ALA A 18 5.22 7.95 1.80
C ALA A 18 6.60 7.29 1.82
N ASP A 19 6.83 6.37 2.76
CA ASP A 19 8.06 5.59 2.84
C ASP A 19 8.14 4.53 1.73
N PHE A 20 7.00 3.93 1.38
CA PHE A 20 6.87 2.95 0.31
C PHE A 20 5.41 2.76 -0.11
N ALA A 21 5.21 2.07 -1.23
CA ALA A 21 3.90 1.69 -1.75
C ALA A 21 3.72 0.17 -1.79
N ILE A 22 2.49 -0.28 -1.49
CA ILE A 22 2.01 -1.63 -1.78
C ILE A 22 0.86 -1.49 -2.78
N ILE A 23 1.01 -2.14 -3.93
CA ILE A 23 -0.02 -2.17 -4.96
C ILE A 23 -0.61 -3.58 -4.99
N VAL A 24 -1.92 -3.70 -4.80
CA VAL A 24 -2.62 -4.99 -4.75
C VAL A 24 -3.36 -5.25 -6.07
N GLY A 25 -3.16 -6.43 -6.66
CA GLY A 25 -4.00 -6.90 -7.76
C GLY A 25 -3.37 -8.01 -8.60
N GLY A 26 -4.09 -8.40 -9.66
CA GLY A 26 -3.61 -9.44 -10.57
C GLY A 26 -2.41 -8.99 -11.40
N TYR A 27 -1.35 -9.80 -11.42
CA TYR A 27 -0.10 -9.56 -12.16
C TYR A 27 -0.24 -9.35 -13.67
N ASN A 28 -1.36 -9.78 -14.27
CA ASN A 28 -1.65 -9.58 -15.69
C ASN A 28 -2.47 -8.30 -15.98
N SER A 29 -2.79 -7.51 -14.95
CA SER A 29 -3.55 -6.27 -15.10
C SER A 29 -2.63 -5.14 -15.54
N SER A 30 -2.84 -4.62 -16.76
CA SER A 30 -2.12 -3.44 -17.26
C SER A 30 -2.40 -2.20 -16.43
N ASN A 31 -3.65 -2.02 -15.96
CA ASN A 31 -4.02 -0.90 -15.10
C ASN A 31 -3.27 -0.96 -13.76
N THR A 32 -3.14 -2.14 -13.16
CA THR A 32 -2.40 -2.30 -11.90
C THR A 32 -0.91 -2.11 -12.12
N SER A 33 -0.36 -2.65 -13.21
CA SER A 33 1.05 -2.47 -13.58
C SER A 33 1.39 -0.99 -13.77
N HIS A 34 0.47 -0.20 -14.34
CA HIS A 34 0.69 1.23 -14.49
C HIS A 34 0.71 2.00 -13.14
N LEU A 35 -0.11 1.59 -12.16
CA LEU A 35 -0.01 2.15 -10.81
C LEU A 35 1.34 1.84 -10.16
N VAL A 36 1.88 0.62 -10.41
CA VAL A 36 3.22 0.24 -9.96
C VAL A 36 4.27 1.15 -10.59
N GLU A 37 4.24 1.36 -11.91
CA GLU A 37 5.18 2.26 -12.61
C GLU A 37 5.16 3.69 -12.04
N LEU A 38 3.97 4.23 -11.74
CA LEU A 38 3.82 5.57 -11.17
C LEU A 38 4.49 5.68 -9.79
N CYS A 39 4.29 4.69 -8.93
CA CYS A 39 4.88 4.68 -7.59
C CYS A 39 6.39 4.38 -7.63
N GLU A 40 6.85 3.45 -8.47
CA GLU A 40 8.27 3.09 -8.62
C GLU A 40 9.15 4.27 -9.02
N ALA A 41 8.60 5.25 -9.73
CA ALA A 41 9.31 6.48 -10.09
C ALA A 41 9.65 7.38 -8.89
N HIS A 42 9.04 7.14 -7.71
CA HIS A 42 9.14 8.02 -6.54
C HIS A 42 9.58 7.30 -5.27
N MET A 43 9.21 6.03 -5.08
CA MET A 43 9.44 5.29 -3.84
C MET A 43 9.55 3.78 -4.08
N PRO A 44 10.12 3.02 -3.12
CA PRO A 44 10.05 1.57 -3.13
C PRO A 44 8.59 1.11 -3.27
N THR A 45 8.33 0.21 -4.21
CA THR A 45 6.98 -0.24 -4.53
C THR A 45 6.95 -1.76 -4.58
N TYR A 46 5.96 -2.36 -3.93
CA TYR A 46 5.78 -3.81 -3.86
C TYR A 46 4.46 -4.18 -4.52
N PHE A 47 4.53 -4.84 -5.68
CA PHE A 47 3.35 -5.34 -6.38
C PHE A 47 2.98 -6.74 -5.87
N ILE A 48 1.92 -6.82 -5.07
CA ILE A 48 1.43 -8.07 -4.51
C ILE A 48 0.08 -8.46 -5.10
N ARG A 49 -0.20 -9.77 -5.10
CA ARG A 49 -1.49 -10.32 -5.48
C ARG A 49 -2.53 -10.16 -4.37
N ASP A 50 -2.12 -10.50 -3.15
CA ASP A 50 -2.96 -10.58 -1.97
C ASP A 50 -2.10 -10.65 -0.69
N ALA A 51 -2.75 -10.71 0.47
CA ALA A 51 -2.10 -10.72 1.77
C ALA A 51 -1.22 -11.95 2.05
N SER A 52 -1.29 -13.03 1.24
CA SER A 52 -0.42 -14.20 1.41
C SER A 52 1.04 -13.91 1.02
N GLU A 53 1.26 -12.91 0.17
CA GLU A 53 2.60 -12.49 -0.27
C GLU A 53 3.30 -11.59 0.76
N LEU A 54 2.57 -11.11 1.76
CA LEU A 54 3.09 -10.54 2.99
C LEU A 54 3.56 -11.64 3.95
N VAL A 55 4.71 -12.27 3.63
CA VAL A 55 5.25 -13.43 4.34
C VAL A 55 5.48 -13.14 5.83
N SER A 56 6.09 -12.00 6.15
CA SER A 56 6.27 -11.51 7.53
C SER A 56 6.55 -10.00 7.54
N SER A 57 6.63 -9.40 8.74
CA SER A 57 7.12 -8.01 8.88
C SER A 57 8.55 -7.81 8.37
N LYS A 58 9.29 -8.89 8.10
CA LYS A 58 10.66 -8.86 7.58
C LYS A 58 10.79 -9.30 6.13
N GLN A 59 9.76 -9.91 5.55
CA GLN A 59 9.81 -10.45 4.19
C GLN A 59 8.52 -10.21 3.44
N ILE A 60 8.65 -9.71 2.21
CA ILE A 60 7.56 -9.58 1.24
C ILE A 60 7.95 -10.30 -0.04
N ARG A 61 6.99 -11.01 -0.61
CA ARG A 61 7.06 -11.53 -1.97
C ARG A 61 6.30 -10.58 -2.88
N HIS A 62 6.84 -10.23 -4.04
CA HIS A 62 6.18 -9.31 -4.96
C HIS A 62 6.67 -9.54 -6.39
N LEU A 63 5.94 -9.04 -7.37
CA LEU A 63 6.33 -9.10 -8.77
C LEU A 63 7.20 -7.90 -9.15
N ASP A 64 8.40 -8.17 -9.66
CA ASP A 64 9.15 -7.19 -10.46
C ASP A 64 8.53 -7.16 -11.86
N ILE A 65 7.84 -6.07 -12.20
CA ILE A 65 7.11 -5.94 -13.47
C ILE A 65 8.03 -5.89 -14.69
N HIS A 66 9.27 -5.42 -14.51
CA HIS A 66 10.25 -5.25 -15.58
C HIS A 66 10.88 -6.60 -15.94
N LYS A 67 11.16 -7.43 -14.92
CA LYS A 67 11.69 -8.79 -15.11
C LYS A 67 10.61 -9.84 -15.30
N LYS A 68 9.36 -9.51 -14.93
CA LYS A 68 8.22 -10.43 -14.86
C LYS A 68 8.50 -11.66 -14.00
N THR A 69 9.21 -11.45 -12.89
CA THR A 69 9.61 -12.51 -11.96
C THR A 69 9.18 -12.16 -10.54
N LEU A 70 8.76 -13.18 -9.79
CA LEU A 70 8.54 -13.05 -8.35
C LEU A 70 9.88 -12.85 -7.64
N MET A 71 9.92 -11.87 -6.75
CA MET A 71 11.06 -11.49 -5.95
C MET A 71 10.70 -11.63 -4.47
N ASP A 72 11.66 -12.06 -3.65
CA ASP A 72 11.56 -12.01 -2.20
C ASP A 72 12.45 -10.86 -1.70
N THR A 73 11.85 -9.85 -1.07
CA THR A 73 12.56 -8.71 -0.47
C THR A 73 12.56 -8.85 1.05
N ILE A 74 13.76 -8.78 1.64
CA ILE A 74 13.98 -8.80 3.09
C ILE A 74 14.09 -7.35 3.60
N ASN A 75 13.63 -7.10 4.83
CA ASN A 75 13.61 -5.78 5.48
C ASN A 75 12.80 -4.74 4.69
N TRP A 76 11.68 -5.17 4.09
CA TRP A 76 10.82 -4.31 3.30
C TRP A 76 10.02 -3.30 4.13
N LEU A 77 9.65 -3.69 5.36
CA LEU A 77 8.95 -2.83 6.30
C LEU A 77 10.00 -2.11 7.15
N PRO A 78 10.10 -0.77 7.09
CA PRO A 78 11.04 -0.01 7.89
C PRO A 78 10.80 -0.25 9.39
N GLU A 79 11.88 -0.26 10.18
CA GLU A 79 11.74 -0.28 11.63
C GLU A 79 11.28 1.09 12.15
N LYS A 80 10.26 1.09 13.02
CA LYS A 80 9.80 2.31 13.66
C LYS A 80 10.91 2.88 14.53
N ARG A 81 11.43 4.05 14.17
CA ARG A 81 12.33 4.84 15.02
C ARG A 81 11.50 5.69 15.98
N GLU A 82 12.04 5.96 17.16
CA GLU A 82 11.36 6.79 18.16
C GLU A 82 10.96 8.15 17.55
N GLY A 83 9.67 8.48 17.62
CA GLY A 83 9.12 9.71 17.04
C GLY A 83 8.80 9.67 15.54
N ASN A 84 9.03 8.57 14.81
CA ASN A 84 8.66 8.48 13.39
C ASN A 84 7.39 7.65 13.15
N THR A 85 6.56 8.11 12.23
CA THR A 85 5.45 7.36 11.63
C THR A 85 5.95 6.68 10.35
N ILE A 86 5.40 5.50 10.05
CA ILE A 86 5.65 4.85 8.76
C ILE A 86 4.41 5.10 7.92
N GLU A 87 4.61 5.76 6.78
CA GLU A 87 3.55 6.12 5.85
C GLU A 87 3.59 5.17 4.65
N ILE A 88 2.45 4.53 4.39
CA ILE A 88 2.33 3.49 3.35
C ILE A 88 1.25 3.93 2.37
N ILE A 89 1.61 4.04 1.09
CA ILE A 89 0.59 4.09 0.04
C ILE A 89 0.10 2.65 -0.16
N LEU A 90 -1.17 2.42 0.17
CA LEU A 90 -1.83 1.15 -0.12
C LEU A 90 -2.96 1.40 -1.12
N THR A 91 -2.80 0.90 -2.34
CA THR A 91 -3.81 1.03 -3.40
C THR A 91 -3.96 -0.27 -4.18
N ALA A 92 -4.99 -0.34 -5.01
CA ALA A 92 -5.28 -1.50 -5.82
C ALA A 92 -5.73 -1.11 -7.23
N GLY A 93 -5.55 -2.02 -8.18
CA GLY A 93 -6.12 -1.84 -9.52
C GLY A 93 -7.65 -1.79 -9.47
N ALA A 94 -8.28 -1.13 -10.44
CA ALA A 94 -9.74 -0.91 -10.50
C ALA A 94 -10.61 -2.18 -10.47
N SER A 95 -10.02 -3.37 -10.62
CA SER A 95 -10.70 -4.66 -10.60
C SER A 95 -10.39 -5.51 -9.36
N CYS A 96 -9.67 -4.96 -8.38
CA CYS A 96 -9.33 -5.65 -7.15
C CYS A 96 -10.50 -5.56 -6.14
N PRO A 97 -11.02 -6.70 -5.61
CA PRO A 97 -12.05 -6.68 -4.58
C PRO A 97 -11.59 -5.99 -3.29
N ASP A 98 -12.47 -5.19 -2.67
CA ASP A 98 -12.19 -4.49 -1.40
C ASP A 98 -11.70 -5.43 -0.28
N VAL A 99 -12.18 -6.68 -0.28
CA VAL A 99 -11.76 -7.70 0.70
C VAL A 99 -10.26 -7.99 0.64
N LEU A 100 -9.64 -7.97 -0.54
CA LEU A 100 -8.20 -8.20 -0.67
C LEU A 100 -7.40 -7.05 -0.04
N LEU A 101 -7.90 -5.82 -0.15
CA LEU A 101 -7.29 -4.66 0.47
C LEU A 101 -7.42 -4.73 2.00
N ASP A 102 -8.61 -5.07 2.52
CA ASP A 102 -8.86 -5.24 3.95
C ASP A 102 -7.97 -6.34 4.55
N GLU A 103 -7.79 -7.46 3.87
CA GLU A 103 -6.88 -8.52 4.29
C GLU A 103 -5.42 -8.04 4.41
N VAL A 104 -4.96 -7.25 3.43
CA VAL A 104 -3.62 -6.65 3.45
C VAL A 104 -3.46 -5.68 4.63
N ILE A 105 -4.44 -4.80 4.84
CA ILE A 105 -4.46 -3.86 5.98
C ILE A 105 -4.38 -4.63 7.30
N ARG A 106 -5.24 -5.63 7.49
CA ARG A 106 -5.26 -6.45 8.71
C ARG A 106 -3.95 -7.18 8.94
N LYS A 107 -3.35 -7.70 7.87
CA LYS A 107 -2.06 -8.41 7.94
C LYS A 107 -0.95 -7.48 8.42
N ILE A 108 -0.86 -6.27 7.86
CA ILE A 108 0.13 -5.27 8.28
C ILE A 108 -0.10 -4.86 9.74
N ILE A 109 -1.34 -4.50 10.09
CA ILE A 109 -1.71 -4.10 11.46
C ILE A 109 -1.42 -5.20 12.48
N SER A 110 -1.55 -6.48 12.11
CA SER A 110 -1.29 -7.61 13.02
C SER A 110 0.15 -7.65 13.56
N TRP A 111 1.11 -6.99 12.88
CA TRP A 111 2.48 -6.87 13.35
C TRP A 111 2.72 -5.68 14.28
N PHE A 112 1.72 -4.83 14.47
CA PHE A 112 1.74 -3.66 15.34
C PHE A 112 0.66 -3.79 16.43
N PRO A 113 0.86 -4.64 17.46
CA PRO A 113 -0.15 -4.91 18.48
C PRO A 113 -0.54 -3.67 19.33
N ASP A 114 0.33 -2.66 19.39
CA ASP A 114 0.05 -1.37 20.05
C ASP A 114 -0.67 -0.36 19.12
N SER A 115 -1.14 -0.81 17.95
CA SER A 115 -1.86 0.04 17.01
C SER A 115 -3.23 0.46 17.57
N VAL A 116 -3.63 1.68 17.21
CA VAL A 116 -5.00 2.12 17.43
C VAL A 116 -5.93 1.27 16.57
N SER A 117 -7.08 0.86 17.12
CA SER A 117 -8.05 0.08 16.34
C SER A 117 -8.46 0.83 15.06
N ILE A 118 -8.71 0.10 13.97
CA ILE A 118 -9.09 0.67 12.66
C ILE A 118 -10.22 1.69 12.82
N ASN A 119 -11.25 1.37 13.60
CA ASN A 119 -12.38 2.26 13.87
C ASN A 119 -11.92 3.57 14.53
N ARG A 120 -11.01 3.49 15.50
CA ARG A 120 -10.47 4.68 16.18
C ARG A 120 -9.60 5.51 15.23
N ALA A 121 -8.84 4.87 14.35
CA ALA A 121 -8.06 5.59 13.33
C ALA A 121 -8.97 6.37 12.36
N ILE A 122 -10.07 5.75 11.89
CA ILE A 122 -11.05 6.41 11.00
C ILE A 122 -11.73 7.58 11.71
N SER A 123 -12.13 7.42 12.98
CA SER A 123 -12.72 8.52 13.77
C SER A 123 -11.76 9.71 13.90
N SER A 124 -10.51 9.46 14.31
CA SER A 124 -9.50 10.52 14.44
C SER A 124 -9.25 11.25 13.11
N TYR A 125 -9.25 10.55 11.97
CA TYR A 125 -9.06 11.18 10.66
C TYR A 125 -10.21 12.13 10.30
N LYS A 126 -11.46 11.72 10.55
CA LYS A 126 -12.63 12.59 10.33
C LYS A 126 -12.58 13.84 11.21
N ASP A 127 -12.23 13.67 12.48
CA ASP A 127 -12.11 14.79 13.43
C ASP A 127 -11.01 15.78 13.01
N ILE A 128 -9.91 15.32 12.44
CA ILE A 128 -8.81 16.18 11.95
C ILE A 128 -9.25 17.01 10.73
N HIS A 129 -10.04 16.43 9.82
CA HIS A 129 -10.45 17.10 8.58
C HIS A 129 -11.75 17.92 8.70
N GLU A 130 -12.64 17.61 9.65
CA GLU A 130 -13.81 18.45 9.95
C GLU A 130 -13.41 19.73 10.70
N ASN A 131 -12.30 19.74 11.43
CA ASN A 131 -11.79 20.94 12.12
C ASN A 131 -10.92 21.85 11.23
N GLN A 132 -10.79 21.54 9.94
CA GLN A 132 -10.05 22.35 8.96
C GLN A 132 -10.95 23.01 7.90
N THR A 133 -12.27 22.99 8.07
CA THR A 133 -13.25 23.70 7.22
C THR A 133 -13.98 24.76 8.04
#